data_AF-A0A257E101-F1
#
_entry.id   AF-A0A257E101-F1
#
_cell.length_a   1.000
_cell.length_b   1.000
_cell.length_c   1.000
_cell.angle_alpha   90.00
_cell.angle_beta   90.00
_cell.angle_gamma   90.00
#
_symmetry.space_group_name_H-M   'P 1'
#
loop_
_entity.id
_entity.type
_entity.pdbx_description
1 polymer ?
#
loop_
_entity_poly.entity_id
_entity_poly.type
_entity_poly.pdbx_seq_one_letter_code
_entity_poly.pdbx_strand_id
1 'polypeptide(L)'
;MSHDLPAFWAVIPAAGVGARMAADRPKQYLQLGGRTILEHSLGCFLDHPSLKGLVVSLASDDPYWPALACAGDPRIQRADGGSERSGSVLNALLQLNALGASDDDWVLVHDAARPNLSRDDLDKLLMELADDPVGGLLAVPARDTLKRVDKRGRVVETVDRSLIWQAYTPQMFRLGALHRALADSLVADALITDEASAMEWSGQAPRLIEGRSDNIKVTRPEDLEWLRLRWANRR
;
A
#
# COMPACT_ATOMS: atom_id res chain seq x y z
N MET A 1 8.53 1.26 29.61
CA MET A 1 9.49 1.83 28.64
C MET A 1 8.66 2.40 27.52
N SER A 2 8.81 3.67 27.15
CA SER A 2 8.21 4.12 25.89
C SER A 2 8.95 3.40 24.79
N HIS A 3 8.29 2.45 24.11
CA HIS A 3 8.85 1.89 22.90
C HIS A 3 8.63 2.95 21.82
N ASP A 4 9.66 3.74 21.55
CA ASP A 4 9.64 4.65 20.41
C ASP A 4 9.46 3.79 19.15
N LEU A 5 8.42 4.09 18.37
CA LEU A 5 8.13 3.36 17.14
C LEU A 5 9.27 3.56 16.13
N PRO A 6 9.66 2.52 15.38
CA PRO A 6 10.75 2.63 14.43
C PRO A 6 10.49 3.72 13.40
N ALA A 7 11.54 4.48 13.05
CA ALA A 7 11.49 5.44 11.97
C ALA A 7 11.34 4.74 10.62
N PHE A 8 10.57 5.33 9.70
CA PHE A 8 10.25 4.69 8.44
C PHE A 8 10.12 5.68 7.28
N TRP A 9 10.29 5.17 6.07
CA TRP A 9 9.91 5.82 4.82
C TRP A 9 8.61 5.25 4.29
N ALA A 10 7.85 6.04 3.53
CA ALA A 10 6.63 5.58 2.88
C ALA A 10 6.75 5.61 1.36
N VAL A 11 6.13 4.64 0.69
CA VAL A 11 6.02 4.57 -0.77
C VAL A 11 4.55 4.42 -1.17
N ILE A 12 4.07 5.31 -2.02
CA ILE A 12 2.67 5.34 -2.48
C ILE A 12 2.63 5.15 -4.00
N PRO A 13 2.47 3.92 -4.53
CA PRO A 13 2.27 3.70 -5.95
C PRO A 13 0.90 4.24 -6.39
N ALA A 14 0.91 5.28 -7.22
CA ALA A 14 -0.26 6.02 -7.67
C ALA A 14 -0.28 6.27 -9.20
N ALA A 15 0.54 5.55 -9.98
CA ALA A 15 0.62 5.72 -11.44
C ALA A 15 -0.48 5.00 -12.23
N GLY A 16 -1.30 4.18 -11.57
CA GLY A 16 -2.34 3.39 -12.23
C GLY A 16 -3.55 4.23 -12.66
N VAL A 17 -4.09 3.95 -13.85
CA VAL A 17 -5.25 4.67 -14.42
C VAL A 17 -6.61 4.26 -13.84
N GLY A 18 -6.71 3.12 -13.16
CA GLY A 18 -7.94 2.73 -12.44
C GLY A 18 -9.14 2.34 -13.31
N ALA A 19 -8.92 1.63 -14.43
CA ALA A 19 -9.93 1.29 -15.46
C ALA A 19 -11.27 0.73 -14.95
N ARG A 20 -11.30 0.05 -13.80
CA ARG A 20 -12.51 -0.54 -13.20
C ARG A 20 -13.48 0.47 -12.58
N MET A 21 -13.06 1.71 -12.32
CA MET A 21 -13.91 2.74 -11.71
C MET A 21 -14.83 3.45 -12.70
N ALA A 22 -14.66 3.23 -14.02
CA ALA A 22 -15.44 3.86 -15.08
C ALA A 22 -15.60 5.40 -14.89
N ALA A 23 -14.55 6.05 -14.42
CA ALA A 23 -14.50 7.48 -14.13
C ALA A 23 -13.83 8.27 -15.25
N ASP A 24 -14.03 9.59 -15.27
CA ASP A 24 -13.40 10.54 -16.20
C ASP A 24 -11.91 10.79 -15.92
N ARG A 25 -11.41 10.26 -14.79
CA ARG A 25 -10.04 10.47 -14.29
C ARG A 25 -9.54 9.26 -13.49
N PRO A 26 -8.22 9.15 -13.23
CA PRO A 26 -7.69 8.12 -12.37
C PRO A 26 -8.32 8.17 -10.97
N LYS A 27 -8.67 7.00 -10.45
CA LYS A 27 -9.50 6.86 -9.25
C LYS A 27 -8.93 7.53 -8.01
N GLN A 28 -7.61 7.60 -7.88
CA GLN A 28 -6.91 8.24 -6.77
C GLN A 28 -7.19 9.76 -6.69
N TYR A 29 -7.67 10.38 -7.77
CA TYR A 29 -8.08 11.80 -7.82
C TYR A 29 -9.57 12.01 -7.60
N LEU A 30 -10.35 10.96 -7.32
CA LEU A 30 -11.76 11.11 -6.96
C LEU A 30 -11.90 11.74 -5.58
N GLN A 31 -12.96 12.52 -5.39
CA GLN A 31 -13.20 13.29 -4.17
C GLN A 31 -13.91 12.45 -3.09
N LEU A 32 -13.41 12.58 -1.87
CA LEU A 32 -13.91 11.99 -0.64
C LEU A 32 -13.78 13.06 0.47
N GLY A 33 -14.88 13.52 1.07
CA GLY A 33 -14.80 14.48 2.18
C GLY A 33 -13.99 15.76 1.91
N GLY A 34 -14.09 16.32 0.69
CA GLY A 34 -13.42 17.56 0.30
C GLY A 34 -11.93 17.45 -0.10
N ARG A 35 -11.36 16.25 -0.08
CA ARG A 35 -10.01 15.96 -0.59
C ARG A 35 -10.03 14.75 -1.52
N THR A 36 -9.00 14.60 -2.33
CA THR A 36 -8.83 13.40 -3.16
C THR A 36 -8.52 12.16 -2.33
N ILE A 37 -8.79 10.98 -2.88
CA ILE A 37 -8.41 9.69 -2.26
C ILE A 37 -6.88 9.62 -2.03
N LEU A 38 -6.09 10.16 -2.96
CA LEU A 38 -4.63 10.27 -2.83
C LEU A 38 -4.24 11.13 -1.63
N GLU A 39 -4.82 12.32 -1.49
CA GLU A 39 -4.55 13.23 -0.36
C GLU A 39 -4.87 12.56 0.99
N HIS A 40 -5.97 11.82 1.10
CA HIS A 40 -6.26 11.07 2.32
C HIS A 40 -5.24 9.96 2.59
N SER A 41 -4.86 9.21 1.56
CA SER A 41 -3.88 8.11 1.70
C SER A 41 -2.49 8.63 2.10
N LEU A 42 -2.06 9.77 1.55
CA LEU A 42 -0.84 10.47 1.96
C LEU A 42 -0.97 10.97 3.40
N GLY A 43 -2.12 11.58 3.73
CA GLY A 43 -2.43 12.12 5.06
C GLY A 43 -2.37 11.10 6.19
N CYS A 44 -2.57 9.79 5.91
CA CYS A 44 -2.38 8.73 6.89
C CYS A 44 -0.97 8.71 7.51
N PHE A 45 0.05 9.16 6.76
CA PHE A 45 1.45 9.13 7.17
C PHE A 45 2.00 10.51 7.56
N LEU A 46 1.56 11.58 6.90
CA LEU A 46 2.20 12.90 7.03
C LEU A 46 2.23 13.45 8.46
N ASP A 47 1.27 13.08 9.30
CA ASP A 47 1.23 13.52 10.71
C ASP A 47 1.88 12.50 11.67
N HIS A 48 2.50 11.44 11.16
CA HIS A 48 3.15 10.42 11.99
C HIS A 48 4.55 10.88 12.41
N PRO A 49 4.89 10.90 13.71
CA PRO A 49 6.16 11.45 14.19
C PRO A 49 7.40 10.68 13.70
N SER A 50 7.29 9.37 13.48
CA SER A 50 8.38 8.52 12.98
C SER A 50 8.58 8.54 11.45
N LEU A 51 7.81 9.34 10.69
CA LEU A 51 7.97 9.43 9.24
C LEU A 51 9.24 10.22 8.88
N LYS A 52 10.17 9.58 8.16
CA LYS A 52 11.37 10.23 7.60
C LYS A 52 11.06 11.02 6.33
N GLY A 53 10.16 10.48 5.50
CA GLY A 53 9.74 11.07 4.23
C GLY A 53 8.93 10.06 3.40
N LEU A 54 8.37 10.52 2.30
CA LEU A 54 7.48 9.72 1.46
C LEU A 54 7.81 9.92 -0.02
N VAL A 55 7.76 8.84 -0.80
CA VAL A 55 7.78 8.90 -2.27
C VAL A 55 6.43 8.50 -2.84
N VAL A 56 5.87 9.31 -3.73
CA VAL A 56 4.68 8.98 -4.52
C VAL A 56 5.08 8.73 -5.97
N SER A 57 4.73 7.56 -6.50
CA SER A 57 4.99 7.21 -7.91
C SER A 57 3.77 7.57 -8.74
N LEU A 58 3.94 8.44 -9.72
CA LEU A 58 2.84 8.98 -10.55
C LEU A 58 3.15 8.76 -12.04
N ALA A 59 2.14 8.80 -12.89
CA ALA A 59 2.39 8.88 -14.34
C ALA A 59 3.27 10.11 -14.62
N SER A 60 4.22 10.01 -15.56
CA SER A 60 5.17 11.10 -15.83
C SER A 60 4.47 12.39 -16.29
N ASP A 61 3.34 12.25 -16.99
CA ASP A 61 2.50 13.32 -17.50
C ASP A 61 1.25 13.60 -16.64
N ASP A 62 1.22 13.15 -15.38
CA ASP A 62 0.04 13.30 -14.51
C ASP A 62 -0.41 14.77 -14.38
N PRO A 63 -1.59 15.13 -14.93
CA PRO A 63 -2.03 16.52 -14.98
C PRO A 63 -2.71 16.98 -13.69
N TYR A 64 -3.02 16.06 -12.77
CA TYR A 64 -3.79 16.34 -11.56
C TYR A 64 -2.88 16.67 -10.37
N TRP A 65 -1.74 15.99 -10.27
CA TRP A 65 -0.81 16.16 -9.15
C TRP A 65 -0.41 17.62 -8.85
N PRO A 66 -0.03 18.45 -9.85
CA PRO A 66 0.40 19.83 -9.57
C PRO A 66 -0.67 20.72 -8.93
N ALA A 67 -1.95 20.34 -9.04
CA ALA A 67 -3.07 21.08 -8.47
C ALA A 67 -3.40 20.69 -7.02
N LEU A 68 -2.79 19.62 -6.48
CA LEU A 68 -3.04 19.18 -5.11
C LEU A 68 -2.21 20.00 -4.12
N ALA A 69 -2.81 20.42 -3.01
CA ALA A 69 -2.12 21.21 -1.99
C ALA A 69 -0.92 20.46 -1.39
N CYS A 70 -1.03 19.13 -1.25
CA CYS A 70 0.06 18.29 -0.74
C CYS A 70 1.26 18.19 -1.68
N ALA A 71 1.14 18.59 -2.97
CA ALA A 71 2.25 18.51 -3.91
C ALA A 71 3.42 19.46 -3.56
N GLY A 72 3.17 20.48 -2.74
CA GLY A 72 4.20 21.38 -2.21
C GLY A 72 4.80 20.95 -0.87
N ASP A 73 4.38 19.82 -0.28
CA ASP A 73 4.93 19.36 1.00
C ASP A 73 6.36 18.83 0.78
N PRO A 74 7.38 19.41 1.46
CA PRO A 74 8.78 19.04 1.22
C PRO A 74 9.11 17.58 1.61
N ARG A 75 8.25 16.94 2.43
CA ARG A 75 8.42 15.54 2.83
C ARG A 75 7.97 14.57 1.75
N ILE A 76 7.22 15.04 0.75
CA ILE A 76 6.76 14.23 -0.38
C ILE A 76 7.70 14.45 -1.56
N GLN A 77 8.25 13.35 -2.06
CA GLN A 77 9.05 13.31 -3.26
C GLN A 77 8.30 12.54 -4.35
N ARG A 78 8.49 12.93 -5.61
CA ARG A 78 7.86 12.25 -6.74
C ARG A 78 8.84 11.30 -7.41
N ALA A 79 8.36 10.13 -7.81
CA ALA A 79 9.02 9.26 -8.76
C ALA A 79 8.11 9.01 -9.97
N ASP A 80 8.70 8.65 -11.10
CA ASP A 80 7.93 8.20 -12.26
C ASP A 80 7.38 6.78 -12.02
N GLY A 81 6.14 6.57 -12.44
CA GLY A 81 5.49 5.26 -12.45
C GLY A 81 6.14 4.29 -13.42
N GLY A 82 6.05 3.00 -13.10
CA GLY A 82 6.39 1.92 -14.02
C GLY A 82 5.19 1.49 -14.87
N SER A 83 5.44 0.60 -15.84
CA SER A 83 4.40 -0.06 -16.63
C SER A 83 3.42 -0.86 -15.76
N GLU A 84 3.93 -1.42 -14.66
CA GLU A 84 3.16 -2.15 -13.65
C GLU A 84 3.30 -1.54 -12.25
N ARG A 85 2.49 -2.04 -11.31
CA ARG A 85 2.54 -1.59 -9.90
C ARG A 85 3.92 -1.85 -9.29
N SER A 86 4.49 -3.03 -9.50
CA SER A 86 5.83 -3.41 -9.01
C SER A 86 6.91 -2.46 -9.52
N GLY A 87 6.91 -2.12 -10.82
CA GLY A 87 7.83 -1.14 -11.39
C GLY A 87 7.68 0.25 -10.78
N SER A 88 6.44 0.68 -10.50
CA SER A 88 6.19 1.95 -9.80
C SER A 88 6.76 1.96 -8.38
N VAL A 89 6.68 0.83 -7.66
CA VAL A 89 7.28 0.68 -6.33
C VAL A 89 8.80 0.68 -6.43
N LEU A 90 9.39 -0.05 -7.38
CA LEU A 90 10.83 -0.11 -7.58
C LEU A 90 11.45 1.28 -7.85
N ASN A 91 10.82 2.07 -8.73
CA ASN A 91 11.26 3.45 -8.99
C ASN A 91 11.22 4.33 -7.73
N ALA A 92 10.21 4.15 -6.88
CA ALA A 92 10.14 4.87 -5.61
C ALA A 92 11.20 4.42 -4.60
N LEU A 93 11.52 3.13 -4.54
CA LEU A 93 12.61 2.63 -3.69
C LEU A 93 13.97 3.18 -4.14
N LEU A 94 14.21 3.27 -5.45
CA LEU A 94 15.39 3.93 -6.00
C LEU A 94 15.44 5.42 -5.62
N GLN A 95 14.29 6.10 -5.66
CA GLN A 95 14.20 7.49 -5.22
C GLN A 95 14.48 7.64 -3.72
N LEU A 96 14.02 6.73 -2.86
CA LEU A 96 14.36 6.72 -1.44
C LEU A 96 15.88 6.57 -1.22
N ASN A 97 16.54 5.68 -1.96
CA ASN A 97 17.99 5.54 -1.92
C ASN A 97 18.70 6.84 -2.36
N ALA A 98 18.23 7.50 -3.41
CA ALA A 98 18.77 8.78 -3.87
C ALA A 98 18.60 9.90 -2.83
N LEU A 99 17.58 9.81 -1.96
CA LEU A 99 17.35 10.71 -0.83
C LEU A 99 18.19 10.35 0.41
N GLY A 100 18.99 9.27 0.36
CA GLY A 100 19.88 8.85 1.44
C GLY A 100 19.26 7.84 2.41
N ALA A 101 18.15 7.18 2.06
CA ALA A 101 17.66 6.03 2.82
C ALA A 101 18.68 4.88 2.78
N SER A 102 18.83 4.17 3.90
CA SER A 102 19.71 3.01 4.03
C SER A 102 18.99 1.72 3.60
N ASP A 103 19.74 0.72 3.16
CA ASP A 103 19.24 -0.65 2.93
C ASP A 103 18.51 -1.23 4.16
N ASP A 104 18.96 -0.84 5.36
CA ASP A 104 18.37 -1.27 6.63
C ASP A 104 17.21 -0.38 7.09
N ASP A 105 16.80 0.66 6.35
CA ASP A 105 15.64 1.45 6.74
C ASP A 105 14.32 0.70 6.49
N TRP A 106 13.34 0.92 7.36
CA TRP A 106 11.99 0.42 7.13
C TRP A 106 11.28 1.23 6.05
N VAL A 107 10.67 0.54 5.10
CA VAL A 107 9.82 1.12 4.06
C VAL A 107 8.43 0.54 4.15
N LEU A 108 7.42 1.42 4.22
CA LEU A 108 6.01 1.07 4.18
C LEU A 108 5.47 1.38 2.78
N VAL A 109 5.10 0.34 2.04
CA VAL A 109 4.40 0.51 0.75
C VAL A 109 2.90 0.48 0.99
N HIS A 110 2.20 1.55 0.61
CA HIS A 110 0.76 1.71 0.84
C HIS A 110 0.01 2.09 -0.42
N ASP A 111 -1.13 1.44 -0.66
CA ASP A 111 -1.90 1.67 -1.88
C ASP A 111 -2.56 3.05 -1.82
N ALA A 112 -2.35 3.87 -2.85
CA ALA A 112 -2.99 5.18 -3.00
C ALA A 112 -4.53 5.13 -2.97
N ALA A 113 -5.12 3.94 -3.16
CA ALA A 113 -6.56 3.70 -3.16
C ALA A 113 -7.09 3.23 -1.79
N ARG A 114 -6.30 3.27 -0.72
CA ARG A 114 -6.69 2.90 0.65
C ARG A 114 -6.65 4.13 1.58
N PRO A 115 -7.64 5.04 1.49
CA PRO A 115 -7.62 6.31 2.23
C PRO A 115 -8.01 6.17 3.71
N ASN A 116 -8.31 4.96 4.20
CA ASN A 116 -8.87 4.72 5.53
C ASN A 116 -7.94 3.90 6.45
N LEU A 117 -6.62 4.03 6.28
CA LEU A 117 -5.66 3.47 7.22
C LEU A 117 -5.80 4.20 8.57
N SER A 118 -5.97 3.45 9.66
CA SER A 118 -6.05 4.02 11.01
C SER A 118 -4.65 4.22 11.60
N ARG A 119 -4.49 5.23 12.48
CA ARG A 119 -3.24 5.43 13.24
C ARG A 119 -2.93 4.18 14.08
N ASP A 120 -3.92 3.61 14.74
CA ASP A 120 -3.73 2.41 15.59
C ASP A 120 -3.21 1.20 14.79
N ASP A 121 -3.74 0.95 13.59
CA ASP A 121 -3.24 -0.16 12.74
C ASP A 121 -1.81 0.11 12.24
N LEU A 122 -1.48 1.36 11.91
CA LEU A 122 -0.14 1.76 11.50
C LEU A 122 0.85 1.59 12.66
N ASP A 123 0.52 2.07 13.85
CA ASP A 123 1.36 1.98 15.04
C ASP A 123 1.55 0.53 15.48
N LYS A 124 0.48 -0.28 15.39
CA LYS A 124 0.54 -1.72 15.63
C LYS A 124 1.47 -2.42 14.65
N LEU A 125 1.37 -2.13 13.35
CA LEU A 125 2.26 -2.69 12.32
C LEU A 125 3.74 -2.35 12.64
N LEU A 126 4.02 -1.07 12.91
CA LEU A 126 5.37 -0.60 13.24
C LEU A 126 5.92 -1.28 14.49
N MET A 127 5.09 -1.40 15.54
CA MET A 127 5.48 -2.01 16.81
C MET A 127 5.74 -3.51 16.68
N GLU A 128 4.83 -4.26 16.04
CA GLU A 128 4.94 -5.72 15.94
C GLU A 128 6.05 -6.19 15.02
N LEU A 129 6.48 -5.35 14.08
CA LEU A 129 7.53 -5.65 13.10
C LEU A 129 8.87 -4.98 13.39
N ALA A 130 8.98 -4.16 14.45
CA ALA A 130 10.18 -3.36 14.72
C ALA A 130 11.48 -4.18 14.73
N ASP A 131 11.43 -5.36 15.36
CA ASP A 131 12.53 -6.32 15.50
C ASP A 131 12.33 -7.58 14.64
N ASP A 132 11.33 -7.59 13.75
CA ASP A 132 11.12 -8.74 12.87
C ASP A 132 12.23 -8.81 11.80
N PRO A 133 12.84 -9.98 11.57
CA PRO A 133 13.97 -10.11 10.64
C PRO A 133 13.58 -9.91 9.17
N VAL A 134 12.29 -10.03 8.83
CA VAL A 134 11.78 -9.90 7.46
C VAL A 134 10.94 -8.64 7.33
N GLY A 135 9.95 -8.49 8.20
CA GLY A 135 8.85 -7.56 8.05
C GLY A 135 7.52 -8.28 7.81
N GLY A 136 6.55 -7.57 7.24
CA GLY A 136 5.18 -8.07 7.18
C GLY A 136 4.19 -7.09 6.57
N LEU A 137 2.92 -7.39 6.72
CA LEU A 137 1.83 -6.60 6.15
C LEU A 137 0.61 -6.58 7.05
N LEU A 138 -0.19 -5.52 6.91
CA LEU A 138 -1.56 -5.56 7.39
C LEU A 138 -2.34 -6.61 6.61
N ALA A 139 -3.19 -7.34 7.31
CA ALA A 139 -4.11 -8.30 6.73
C ALA A 139 -5.38 -8.44 7.57
N VAL A 140 -6.40 -9.08 6.99
CA VAL A 140 -7.68 -9.35 7.65
C VAL A 140 -8.07 -10.80 7.42
N PRO A 141 -8.49 -11.56 8.45
CA PRO A 141 -8.90 -12.95 8.25
C PRO A 141 -10.13 -13.04 7.35
N ALA A 142 -10.19 -14.08 6.53
CA ALA A 142 -11.36 -14.34 5.68
C ALA A 142 -12.59 -14.63 6.54
N ARG A 143 -13.67 -13.87 6.29
CA ARG A 143 -14.93 -13.98 7.06
C ARG A 143 -15.93 -14.91 6.40
N ASP A 144 -16.16 -14.69 5.10
CA ASP A 144 -17.14 -15.45 4.35
C ASP A 144 -16.63 -16.83 3.94
N THR A 145 -17.55 -17.73 3.63
CA THR A 145 -17.22 -19.05 3.09
C THR A 145 -16.58 -18.90 1.71
N LEU A 146 -15.33 -19.36 1.57
CA LEU A 146 -14.58 -19.29 0.32
C LEU A 146 -14.79 -20.57 -0.50
N LYS A 147 -14.96 -20.41 -1.81
CA LYS A 147 -15.09 -21.52 -2.77
C LYS A 147 -13.94 -21.46 -3.77
N ARG A 148 -13.25 -22.58 -3.99
CA ARG A 148 -12.40 -22.75 -5.17
C ARG A 148 -13.26 -23.19 -6.33
N VAL A 149 -13.08 -22.57 -7.49
CA VAL A 149 -13.81 -22.91 -8.72
C VAL A 149 -12.88 -23.47 -9.79
N ASP A 150 -13.43 -24.28 -10.69
CA ASP A 150 -12.74 -24.73 -11.89
C ASP A 150 -12.77 -23.66 -13.00
N LYS A 151 -12.15 -23.95 -14.15
CA LYS A 151 -12.15 -23.05 -15.33
C LYS A 151 -13.53 -22.84 -15.94
N ARG A 152 -14.55 -23.62 -15.55
CA ARG A 152 -15.95 -23.49 -16.00
C ARG A 152 -16.81 -22.74 -14.97
N GLY A 153 -16.21 -22.24 -13.88
CA GLY A 153 -16.91 -21.51 -12.82
C GLY A 153 -17.72 -22.42 -11.88
N ARG A 154 -17.45 -23.72 -11.86
CA ARG A 154 -18.12 -24.67 -10.96
C ARG A 154 -17.32 -24.84 -9.67
N VAL A 155 -18.02 -24.93 -8.54
CA VAL A 155 -17.39 -25.14 -7.22
C VAL A 155 -16.68 -26.50 -7.21
N VAL A 156 -15.38 -26.48 -6.89
CA VAL A 156 -14.53 -27.66 -6.69
C VAL A 156 -14.46 -28.02 -5.20
N GLU A 157 -14.23 -27.02 -4.35
CA GLU A 157 -14.11 -27.21 -2.91
C GLU A 157 -14.54 -25.97 -2.13
N THR A 158 -14.84 -26.19 -0.85
CA THR A 158 -14.94 -25.11 0.14
C THR A 158 -13.59 -25.00 0.83
N VAL A 159 -12.96 -23.83 0.77
CA VAL A 159 -11.65 -23.60 1.36
C VAL A 159 -11.81 -23.39 2.87
N ASP A 160 -10.93 -24.00 3.67
CA ASP A 160 -10.85 -23.71 5.11
C ASP A 160 -10.36 -22.27 5.32
N ARG A 161 -11.30 -21.39 5.63
CA ARG A 161 -11.03 -19.95 5.80
C ARG A 161 -10.22 -19.62 7.06
N SER A 162 -10.07 -20.56 8.01
CA SER A 162 -9.35 -20.29 9.27
C SER A 162 -7.86 -19.96 9.07
N LEU A 163 -7.30 -20.39 7.94
CA LEU A 163 -5.92 -20.14 7.53
C LEU A 163 -5.81 -19.14 6.36
N ILE A 164 -6.91 -18.47 5.98
CA ILE A 164 -6.93 -17.57 4.83
C ILE A 164 -7.09 -16.13 5.28
N TRP A 165 -6.22 -15.28 4.77
CA TRP A 165 -6.18 -13.86 5.06
C TRP A 165 -6.23 -13.05 3.77
N GLN A 166 -6.84 -11.88 3.84
CA GLN A 166 -6.83 -10.89 2.77
C GLN A 166 -5.66 -9.94 3.01
N ALA A 167 -4.72 -9.89 2.06
CA ALA A 167 -3.57 -8.99 2.10
C ALA A 167 -4.00 -7.53 1.94
N TYR A 168 -3.60 -6.70 2.89
CA TYR A 168 -3.86 -5.25 2.92
C TYR A 168 -2.53 -4.51 2.82
N THR A 169 -2.61 -3.18 2.82
CA THR A 169 -1.45 -2.31 2.92
C THR A 169 -1.68 -1.32 4.08
N PRO A 170 -0.62 -0.88 4.79
CA PRO A 170 0.79 -0.94 4.39
C PRO A 170 1.44 -2.32 4.48
N GLN A 171 2.46 -2.53 3.65
CA GLN A 171 3.40 -3.64 3.77
C GLN A 171 4.78 -3.05 4.12
N MET A 172 5.40 -3.58 5.16
CA MET A 172 6.58 -3.03 5.82
C MET A 172 7.74 -4.01 5.68
N PHE A 173 8.79 -3.59 4.97
CA PHE A 173 10.00 -4.38 4.74
C PHE A 173 11.24 -3.48 4.80
N ARG A 174 12.42 -4.07 5.00
CA ARG A 174 13.69 -3.36 4.88
C ARG A 174 13.92 -2.96 3.42
N LEU A 175 14.37 -1.73 3.20
CA LEU A 175 14.54 -1.15 1.87
C LEU A 175 15.36 -2.06 0.95
N GLY A 176 16.56 -2.45 1.40
CA GLY A 176 17.50 -3.22 0.61
C GLY A 176 16.97 -4.61 0.26
N ALA A 177 16.32 -5.27 1.23
CA ALA A 177 15.70 -6.58 1.03
C ALA A 177 14.54 -6.51 0.02
N LEU A 178 13.64 -5.53 0.17
CA LEU A 178 12.51 -5.33 -0.72
C LEU A 178 12.95 -4.95 -2.14
N HIS A 179 13.91 -4.04 -2.27
CA HIS A 179 14.46 -3.64 -3.56
C HIS A 179 15.05 -4.83 -4.30
N ARG A 180 15.89 -5.65 -3.64
CA ARG A 180 16.47 -6.87 -4.24
C ARG A 180 15.39 -7.85 -4.67
N ALA A 181 14.44 -8.17 -3.79
CA ALA A 181 13.36 -9.09 -4.10
C ALA A 181 12.53 -8.65 -5.32
N LEU A 182 12.16 -7.36 -5.39
CA LEU A 182 11.45 -6.81 -6.55
C LEU A 182 12.30 -6.80 -7.82
N ALA A 183 13.56 -6.38 -7.75
CA ALA A 183 14.44 -6.34 -8.91
C ALA A 183 14.72 -7.73 -9.49
N ASP A 184 15.06 -8.70 -8.62
CA ASP A 184 15.40 -10.07 -9.04
C ASP A 184 14.16 -10.80 -9.59
N SER A 185 12.99 -10.60 -8.98
CA SER A 185 11.72 -11.17 -9.46
C SER A 185 11.31 -10.62 -10.83
N LEU A 186 11.59 -9.34 -11.10
CA LEU A 186 11.34 -8.71 -12.40
C LEU A 186 12.24 -9.30 -13.49
N VAL A 187 13.53 -9.54 -13.19
CA VAL A 187 14.46 -10.19 -14.12
C VAL A 187 14.03 -11.65 -14.41
N ALA A 188 13.47 -12.32 -13.41
CA ALA A 188 12.98 -13.69 -13.52
C ALA A 188 11.58 -13.82 -14.18
N ASP A 189 10.94 -12.71 -14.57
CA ASP A 189 9.56 -12.67 -15.07
C ASP A 189 8.56 -13.37 -14.12
N ALA A 190 8.80 -13.22 -12.80
CA ALA A 190 7.95 -13.78 -11.77
C ALA A 190 6.68 -12.94 -11.59
N LEU A 191 5.54 -13.61 -11.36
CA LEU A 191 4.27 -12.94 -11.14
C LEU A 191 4.22 -12.35 -9.72
N ILE A 192 4.49 -11.06 -9.59
CA ILE A 192 4.41 -10.30 -8.32
C ILE A 192 3.11 -9.51 -8.26
N THR A 193 2.36 -9.67 -7.18
CA THR A 193 1.06 -8.99 -6.98
C THR A 193 1.09 -7.89 -5.92
N ASP A 194 1.96 -8.05 -4.93
CA ASP A 194 2.26 -7.11 -3.86
C ASP A 194 3.69 -7.29 -3.35
N GLU A 195 4.12 -6.47 -2.41
CA GLU A 195 5.50 -6.50 -1.89
C GLU A 195 5.79 -7.82 -1.17
N ALA A 196 4.82 -8.32 -0.40
CA ALA A 196 4.90 -9.61 0.29
C ALA A 196 5.15 -10.76 -0.68
N SER A 197 4.47 -10.80 -1.83
CA SER A 197 4.70 -11.84 -2.85
C SER A 197 6.11 -11.81 -3.45
N ALA A 198 6.77 -10.65 -3.53
CA ALA A 198 8.18 -10.57 -3.91
C ALA A 198 9.09 -11.12 -2.81
N MET A 199 8.79 -10.81 -1.55
CA MET A 199 9.52 -11.34 -0.40
C MET A 199 9.35 -12.87 -0.30
N GLU A 200 8.15 -13.39 -0.49
CA GLU A 200 7.85 -14.82 -0.57
C GLU A 200 8.64 -15.51 -1.69
N TRP A 201 8.66 -14.90 -2.88
CA TRP A 201 9.45 -15.40 -4.01
C TRP A 201 10.95 -15.48 -3.70
N SER A 202 11.47 -14.53 -2.91
CA SER A 202 12.86 -14.54 -2.42
C SER A 202 13.14 -15.58 -1.31
N GLY A 203 12.14 -16.39 -0.94
CA GLY A 203 12.24 -17.43 0.09
C GLY A 203 11.98 -16.94 1.52
N GLN A 204 11.47 -15.72 1.68
CA GLN A 204 11.12 -15.16 2.98
C GLN A 204 9.68 -15.49 3.37
N ALA A 205 9.34 -15.30 4.64
CA ALA A 205 7.99 -15.51 5.16
C ALA A 205 7.51 -14.26 5.92
N PRO A 206 6.88 -13.29 5.24
CA PRO A 206 6.35 -12.09 5.88
C PRO A 206 5.30 -12.39 6.96
N ARG A 207 5.28 -11.62 8.05
CA ARG A 207 4.25 -11.74 9.09
C ARG A 207 2.96 -11.03 8.70
N LEU A 208 1.83 -11.62 9.09
CA LEU A 208 0.51 -11.00 8.98
C LEU A 208 0.14 -10.32 10.29
N ILE A 209 -0.10 -9.01 10.24
CA ILE A 209 -0.59 -8.22 11.37
C ILE A 209 -2.07 -7.90 11.13
N GLU A 210 -2.95 -8.35 12.03
CA GLU A 210 -4.38 -8.10 11.87
C GLU A 210 -4.68 -6.60 11.98
N GLY A 211 -5.29 -6.05 10.93
CA GLY A 211 -5.76 -4.66 10.89
C GLY A 211 -7.28 -4.58 10.75
N ARG A 212 -7.81 -3.35 10.77
CA ARG A 212 -9.25 -3.13 10.59
C ARG A 212 -9.71 -3.48 9.17
N SER A 213 -10.83 -4.19 9.10
CA SER A 213 -11.49 -4.55 7.83
C SER A 213 -12.07 -3.37 7.05
N ASP A 214 -12.13 -2.17 7.64
CA ASP A 214 -12.60 -0.96 6.95
C ASP A 214 -11.49 -0.16 6.26
N ASN A 215 -10.24 -0.62 6.31
CA ASN A 215 -9.15 -0.12 5.46
C ASN A 215 -9.27 -0.67 4.03
N ILE A 216 -10.44 -0.49 3.41
CA ILE A 216 -10.76 -1.06 2.09
C ILE A 216 -9.95 -0.38 0.98
N LYS A 217 -9.68 -1.13 -0.08
CA LYS A 217 -9.15 -0.58 -1.33
C LYS A 217 -10.31 -0.13 -2.21
N VAL A 218 -10.35 1.15 -2.55
CA VAL A 218 -11.33 1.68 -3.50
C VAL A 218 -11.02 1.12 -4.88
N THR A 219 -11.91 0.24 -5.35
CA THR A 219 -11.79 -0.45 -6.64
C THR A 219 -13.01 -0.30 -7.52
N ARG A 220 -14.19 -0.08 -6.93
CA ARG A 220 -15.48 0.08 -7.60
C ARG A 220 -16.24 1.30 -7.05
N PRO A 221 -17.22 1.85 -7.80
CA PRO A 221 -18.00 3.01 -7.36
C PRO A 221 -18.65 2.82 -5.97
N GLU A 222 -19.15 1.62 -5.69
CA GLU A 222 -19.76 1.27 -4.39
C GLU A 222 -18.78 1.36 -3.21
N ASP A 223 -17.49 1.13 -3.43
CA ASP A 223 -16.46 1.27 -2.39
C ASP A 223 -16.33 2.74 -1.99
N LEU A 224 -16.31 3.64 -2.98
CA LEU A 224 -16.19 5.07 -2.76
C LEU A 224 -17.44 5.62 -2.04
N GLU A 225 -18.62 5.17 -2.45
CA GLU A 225 -19.87 5.58 -1.81
C GLU A 225 -19.93 5.10 -0.35
N TRP A 226 -19.52 3.86 -0.10
CA TRP A 226 -19.42 3.33 1.25
C TRP A 226 -18.50 4.17 2.15
N LEU A 227 -17.34 4.61 1.63
CA LEU A 227 -16.45 5.51 2.37
C LEU A 227 -17.09 6.88 2.58
N ARG A 228 -17.75 7.47 1.57
CA ARG A 228 -18.41 8.78 1.68
C ARG A 228 -19.41 8.82 2.84
N LEU A 229 -20.24 7.79 2.95
CA LEU A 229 -21.21 7.66 4.05
C LEU A 229 -20.54 7.60 5.43
N ARG A 230 -19.37 6.97 5.54
CA ARG A 230 -18.62 6.90 6.80
C ARG A 230 -17.88 8.20 7.13
N TRP A 231 -17.35 8.89 6.13
CA TRP A 231 -16.67 10.17 6.33
C TRP A 231 -17.63 11.30 6.71
N ALA A 232 -18.86 11.29 6.21
CA ALA A 232 -19.88 12.26 6.61
C ALA A 232 -20.17 12.26 8.12
N ASN A 233 -19.89 11.14 8.80
CA ASN A 233 -20.09 10.96 10.24
C ASN A 233 -18.83 11.20 11.09
N ARG A 234 -17.67 11.45 10.46
CA ARG A 234 -16.45 11.90 11.14
C ARG A 234 -16.51 13.42 11.29
N ARG A 235 -17.32 13.90 12.24
CA ARG A 235 -17.24 15.27 12.75
C ARG A 235 -16.32 15.32 13.94
#